data_AF-A0A3P6EH29-F1
#
_entry.id   AF-A0A3P6EH29-F1
#
_cell.length_a   1.000
_cell.length_b   1.000
_cell.length_c   1.000
_cell.angle_alpha   90.00
_cell.angle_beta   90.00
_cell.angle_gamma   90.00
#
_symmetry.space_group_name_H-M   'P 1'
#
loop_
_entity.id
_entity.type
_entity.pdbx_description
1 polymer ?
#
loop_
_entity_poly.entity_id
_entity_poly.type
_entity_poly.pdbx_seq_one_letter_code
_entity_poly.pdbx_strand_id
1 'polypeptide(L)'
;MRSKINFAFTGCETPYMAGIINPGSEGFQKLFFGQEEIVIPVHAAIEAACAAHPTADVFINFIHQLCILQEVLSIYSVVASSMPALKQPTIKVVAIIAEGVPESDTKQLIAYARANNKVVIGPATVGGIQAGAFKIGDTAGTIDNIIQCKLYRPGSVGFVSKSSLRVFFIHHSSFPADGMSNEMYNTVARVTDGIYEGIAIGGDVFPGSTLSDHIFRFNNIPQIKMMVVLGELGGRDEYSLVEALKQGKVNKHVVAWVSGTCARLFKSEEQFGHTGAKSGGEMESAQAKNQALMDAGAIVPTSFDALESAIKETFEKLVEEGMVSPIKEEVTPPQIPEDLSSAIKSEKVRAPTHIISTISDDIGEEPCYAGVPMSSIIEQGLGVGDVISLLWFKRSLPRYCTKFIEICVMLCADHGPCVSGAHNTIVTARAGKDLVSSLVSGLLTIGPRFGGAIDDAARYFKDACDRVKYYIISPTATTINVTKTCIRFFFSFVVMLCLLSTYFLLYAYCFYLYIKITKQLNQ
;
A
#
# COMPACT_ATOMS: atom_id res chain seq x y z
N MET A 1 -7.81 -0.48 5.07
CA MET A 1 -8.51 0.15 6.22
C MET A 1 -9.68 1.02 5.78
N ARG A 2 -9.45 2.06 4.96
CA ARG A 2 -10.50 2.93 4.40
C ARG A 2 -11.69 2.17 3.79
N SER A 3 -11.43 1.17 2.93
CA SER A 3 -12.48 0.35 2.30
C SER A 3 -13.44 -0.30 3.31
N LYS A 4 -12.94 -0.76 4.47
CA LYS A 4 -13.77 -1.34 5.55
C LYS A 4 -14.70 -0.31 6.19
N ILE A 5 -14.20 0.90 6.45
CA ILE A 5 -14.98 1.96 7.09
C ILE A 5 -16.03 2.52 6.12
N ASN A 6 -15.66 2.64 4.84
CA ASN A 6 -16.61 2.99 3.79
C ASN A 6 -17.74 1.95 3.69
N PHE A 7 -17.43 0.65 3.79
CA PHE A 7 -18.46 -0.39 3.85
C PHE A 7 -19.30 -0.31 5.13
N ALA A 8 -18.68 -0.07 6.29
CA ALA A 8 -19.43 0.14 7.54
C ALA A 8 -20.47 1.26 7.38
N PHE A 9 -20.09 2.36 6.72
CA PHE A 9 -20.99 3.50 6.50
C PHE A 9 -22.21 3.15 5.64
N THR A 10 -22.16 2.11 4.79
CA THR A 10 -23.31 1.76 3.95
C THR A 10 -24.41 0.98 4.68
N GLY A 11 -24.11 0.37 5.83
CA GLY A 11 -25.06 -0.50 6.55
C GLY A 11 -25.01 -0.41 8.07
N CYS A 12 -24.09 0.34 8.67
CA CYS A 12 -23.91 0.43 10.12
C CYS A 12 -23.88 1.88 10.60
N GLU A 13 -24.41 2.13 11.79
CA GLU A 13 -24.39 3.46 12.43
C GLU A 13 -22.99 3.82 12.98
N THR A 14 -22.20 2.82 13.35
CA THR A 14 -20.87 3.00 13.94
C THR A 14 -19.81 2.22 13.17
N PRO A 15 -18.57 2.72 13.06
CA PRO A 15 -17.48 1.96 12.47
C PRO A 15 -17.17 0.72 13.31
N TYR A 16 -17.06 -0.45 12.68
CA TYR A 16 -16.76 -1.71 13.36
C TYR A 16 -15.27 -1.91 13.67
N MET A 17 -14.39 -0.97 13.28
CA MET A 17 -12.95 -1.07 13.54
C MET A 17 -12.61 -0.42 14.89
N ALA A 18 -12.33 -1.24 15.90
CA ALA A 18 -12.04 -0.75 17.25
C ALA A 18 -10.63 -0.16 17.38
N GLY A 19 -9.62 -0.76 16.74
CA GLY A 19 -8.23 -0.33 16.85
C GLY A 19 -7.35 -0.96 15.78
N ILE A 20 -6.15 -0.42 15.63
CA ILE A 20 -5.10 -0.91 14.73
C ILE A 20 -3.95 -1.40 15.59
N ILE A 21 -3.36 -2.54 15.23
CA ILE A 21 -2.15 -3.03 15.89
C ILE A 21 -1.00 -2.85 14.90
N ASN A 22 -0.04 -2.00 15.26
CA ASN A 22 1.17 -1.75 14.49
C ASN A 22 2.38 -1.90 15.41
N PRO A 23 3.10 -3.04 15.35
CA PRO A 23 4.24 -3.30 16.22
C PRO A 23 5.27 -2.16 16.20
N GLY A 24 5.62 -1.65 17.38
CA GLY A 24 6.59 -0.56 17.53
C GLY A 24 6.04 0.85 17.28
N SER A 25 4.73 1.01 17.05
CA SER A 25 4.07 2.31 16.89
C SER A 25 2.85 2.41 17.80
N GLU A 26 2.75 3.55 18.50
CA GLU A 26 1.55 3.95 19.23
C GLU A 26 1.07 5.30 18.70
N GLY A 27 -0.24 5.52 18.72
CA GLY A 27 -0.81 6.79 18.33
C GLY A 27 -2.22 6.63 17.77
N PHE A 28 -2.50 7.39 16.72
CA PHE A 28 -3.83 7.47 16.14
C PHE A 28 -3.77 7.57 14.62
N GLN A 29 -4.67 6.87 13.95
CA GLN A 29 -4.86 6.95 12.51
C GLN A 29 -6.16 7.70 12.21
N LYS A 30 -6.06 8.80 11.46
CA LYS A 30 -7.23 9.52 10.95
C LYS A 30 -7.82 8.80 9.74
N LEU A 31 -9.14 8.64 9.72
CA LEU A 31 -9.91 7.98 8.67
C LEU A 31 -11.25 8.72 8.49
N PHE A 32 -11.92 8.48 7.37
CA PHE A 32 -13.24 9.06 7.10
C PHE A 32 -14.35 8.05 7.37
N PHE A 33 -15.41 8.49 8.06
CA PHE A 33 -16.69 7.79 8.14
C PHE A 33 -17.75 8.67 7.47
N GLY A 34 -18.06 8.35 6.21
CA GLY A 34 -18.82 9.25 5.35
C GLY A 34 -18.04 10.53 5.06
N GLN A 35 -18.56 11.67 5.52
CA GLN A 35 -17.91 12.99 5.38
C GLN A 35 -17.11 13.41 6.63
N GLU A 36 -17.27 12.69 7.74
CA GLU A 36 -16.65 13.04 9.01
C GLU A 36 -15.28 12.37 9.18
N GLU A 37 -14.31 13.12 9.70
CA GLU A 37 -13.03 12.54 10.12
C GLU A 37 -13.16 11.91 11.50
N ILE A 38 -12.89 10.61 11.57
CA ILE A 38 -12.79 9.83 12.80
C ILE A 38 -11.34 9.44 13.07
N VAL A 39 -11.07 9.10 14.32
CA VAL A 39 -9.74 8.75 14.80
C VAL A 39 -9.76 7.34 15.37
N ILE A 40 -8.91 6.46 14.85
CA ILE A 40 -8.78 5.07 15.32
C ILE A 40 -7.45 4.91 16.07
N PRO A 41 -7.45 4.38 17.30
CA PRO A 41 -6.22 4.18 18.06
C PRO A 41 -5.32 3.13 17.42
N VAL A 42 -4.01 3.38 17.48
CA VAL A 42 -2.95 2.49 17.05
C VAL A 42 -2.20 2.02 18.29
N HIS A 43 -2.15 0.70 18.47
CA HIS A 43 -1.53 0.03 19.61
C HIS A 43 -0.28 -0.73 19.17
N ALA A 44 0.75 -0.72 20.00
CA ALA A 44 1.99 -1.45 19.71
C ALA A 44 1.89 -2.97 19.93
N ALA A 45 0.95 -3.44 20.77
CA ALA A 45 0.80 -4.84 21.16
C ALA A 45 -0.66 -5.34 21.09
N ILE A 46 -0.83 -6.64 20.83
CA ILE A 46 -2.14 -7.29 20.69
C ILE A 46 -2.87 -7.30 22.03
N GLU A 47 -2.17 -7.62 23.11
CA GLU A 47 -2.69 -7.67 24.48
C GLU A 47 -3.24 -6.31 24.90
N ALA A 48 -2.48 -5.24 24.64
CA ALA A 48 -2.87 -3.87 24.97
C ALA A 48 -4.12 -3.44 24.18
N ALA A 49 -4.17 -3.77 22.88
CA ALA A 49 -5.34 -3.48 22.05
C ALA A 49 -6.60 -4.24 22.53
N CYS A 50 -6.46 -5.52 22.89
CA CYS A 50 -7.59 -6.32 23.38
C CYS A 50 -8.06 -5.86 24.76
N ALA A 51 -7.14 -5.39 25.62
CA ALA A 51 -7.49 -4.81 26.91
C ALA A 51 -8.20 -3.45 26.77
N ALA A 52 -7.78 -2.61 25.82
CA ALA A 52 -8.41 -1.32 25.53
C ALA A 52 -9.78 -1.47 24.86
N HIS A 53 -9.97 -2.54 24.09
CA HIS A 53 -11.19 -2.78 23.29
C HIS A 53 -11.79 -4.16 23.59
N PRO A 54 -12.40 -4.36 24.77
CA PRO A 54 -12.89 -5.67 25.19
C PRO A 54 -14.08 -6.18 24.36
N THR A 55 -14.75 -5.30 23.60
CA THR A 55 -15.87 -5.65 22.71
C THR A 55 -15.41 -6.21 21.36
N ALA A 56 -14.13 -6.09 21.02
CA ALA A 56 -13.60 -6.61 19.76
C ALA A 56 -13.46 -8.14 19.83
N ASP A 57 -14.14 -8.84 18.92
CA ASP A 57 -14.17 -10.30 18.83
C ASP A 57 -13.58 -10.86 17.53
N VAL A 58 -13.27 -9.99 16.56
CA VAL A 58 -12.65 -10.35 15.28
C VAL A 58 -11.26 -9.71 15.15
N PHE A 59 -10.26 -10.53 14.86
CA PHE A 59 -8.89 -10.09 14.56
C PHE A 59 -8.55 -10.38 13.09
N ILE A 60 -8.15 -9.35 12.33
CA ILE A 60 -7.80 -9.48 10.91
C ILE A 60 -6.28 -9.31 10.78
N ASN A 61 -5.60 -10.39 10.41
CA ASN A 61 -4.16 -10.43 10.30
C ASN A 61 -3.68 -10.19 8.87
N PHE A 62 -3.01 -9.05 8.66
CA PHE A 62 -2.38 -8.66 7.40
C PHE A 62 -0.86 -8.90 7.36
N ILE A 63 -0.26 -9.53 8.37
CA ILE A 63 1.18 -9.78 8.40
C ILE A 63 1.53 -10.74 7.27
N HIS A 64 2.44 -10.32 6.40
CA HIS A 64 2.94 -11.12 5.30
C HIS A 64 3.90 -12.21 5.81
N GLN A 65 3.85 -13.41 5.23
CA GLN A 65 4.69 -14.55 5.62
C GLN A 65 6.21 -14.25 5.47
N LEU A 66 6.58 -13.26 4.65
CA LEU A 66 7.95 -12.85 4.33
C LEU A 66 8.35 -11.49 4.93
N CYS A 67 7.86 -11.12 6.11
CA CYS A 67 8.47 -10.00 6.83
C CYS A 67 9.80 -10.44 7.49
N ILE A 68 10.76 -10.85 6.65
CA ILE A 68 12.15 -11.09 7.03
C ILE A 68 12.88 -9.77 6.76
N LEU A 69 12.79 -8.83 7.70
CA LEU A 69 13.76 -7.73 7.74
C LEU A 69 14.99 -8.24 8.51
N GLN A 70 16.13 -8.21 7.83
CA GLN A 70 17.52 -8.41 8.29
C GLN A 70 17.74 -9.00 9.71
N GLU A 71 18.34 -10.19 9.70
CA GLU A 71 19.23 -10.82 10.71
C GLU A 71 18.80 -10.94 12.18
N VAL A 72 17.69 -10.37 12.64
CA VAL A 72 17.31 -10.45 14.05
C VAL A 72 15.84 -10.86 14.23
N LEU A 73 15.67 -12.11 14.66
CA LEU A 73 14.50 -12.71 15.31
C LEU A 73 13.28 -13.16 14.47
N SER A 74 12.81 -14.38 14.77
CA SER A 74 11.55 -15.03 14.40
C SER A 74 10.25 -14.32 14.85
N ILE A 75 10.23 -12.99 14.94
CA ILE A 75 9.11 -12.22 15.51
C ILE A 75 7.94 -12.03 14.51
N TYR A 76 8.14 -12.18 13.20
CA TYR A 76 7.11 -11.85 12.21
C TYR A 76 6.67 -13.03 11.34
N SER A 77 6.42 -14.20 11.96
CA SER A 77 5.61 -15.23 11.30
C SER A 77 4.11 -14.98 11.52
N VAL A 78 3.29 -15.47 10.60
CA VAL A 78 1.83 -15.47 10.75
C VAL A 78 1.40 -16.18 12.03
N VAL A 79 2.13 -17.21 12.47
CA VAL A 79 1.90 -17.89 13.76
C VAL A 79 2.22 -16.98 14.93
N ALA A 80 3.35 -16.26 14.90
CA ALA A 80 3.79 -15.39 15.98
C ALA A 80 2.79 -14.26 16.28
N SER A 81 2.01 -13.85 15.28
CA SER A 81 0.95 -12.84 15.44
C SER A 81 -0.45 -13.42 15.65
N SER A 82 -0.79 -14.52 14.98
CA SER A 82 -2.13 -15.12 15.09
C SER A 82 -2.30 -15.91 16.38
N MET A 83 -1.25 -16.55 16.90
CA MET A 83 -1.33 -17.36 18.12
C MET A 83 -1.59 -16.50 19.37
N PRO A 84 -0.91 -15.35 19.61
CA PRO A 84 -1.28 -14.45 20.70
C PRO A 84 -2.70 -13.91 20.57
N ALA A 85 -3.16 -13.55 19.36
CA ALA A 85 -4.53 -13.13 19.13
C ALA A 85 -5.53 -14.25 19.47
N LEU A 86 -5.26 -15.49 19.04
CA LEU A 86 -6.06 -16.65 19.42
C LEU A 86 -6.03 -16.95 20.92
N LYS A 87 -4.97 -16.57 21.66
CA LYS A 87 -4.92 -16.72 23.12
C LYS A 87 -5.76 -15.69 23.87
N GLN A 88 -6.11 -14.56 23.24
CA GLN A 88 -6.93 -13.53 23.89
C GLN A 88 -8.39 -14.00 24.04
N PRO A 89 -9.00 -13.94 25.24
CA PRO A 89 -10.33 -14.49 25.48
C PRO A 89 -11.44 -13.75 24.72
N THR A 90 -11.24 -12.48 24.38
CA THR A 90 -12.21 -11.64 23.65
C THR A 90 -12.32 -12.04 22.18
N ILE A 91 -11.21 -12.47 21.56
CA ILE A 91 -11.13 -12.79 20.13
C ILE A 91 -11.70 -14.18 19.85
N LYS A 92 -12.74 -14.26 19.02
CA LYS A 92 -13.39 -15.51 18.58
C LYS A 92 -13.03 -15.90 17.16
N VAL A 93 -12.80 -14.91 16.29
CA VAL A 93 -12.50 -15.12 14.87
C VAL A 93 -11.18 -14.48 14.51
N VAL A 94 -10.30 -15.25 13.87
CA VAL A 94 -9.03 -14.75 13.32
C VAL A 94 -9.03 -14.97 11.81
N ALA A 95 -8.98 -13.89 11.03
CA ALA A 95 -8.85 -13.96 9.58
C ALA A 95 -7.37 -13.77 9.19
N ILE A 96 -6.80 -14.75 8.49
CA ILE A 96 -5.38 -14.77 8.09
C ILE A 96 -5.30 -14.52 6.59
N ILE A 97 -4.84 -13.33 6.20
CA ILE A 97 -4.82 -12.92 4.79
C ILE A 97 -3.59 -13.45 4.03
N ALA A 98 -2.50 -13.73 4.76
CA ALA A 98 -1.23 -14.14 4.17
C ALA A 98 -1.32 -15.45 3.38
N GLU A 99 -0.68 -15.47 2.21
CA GLU A 99 -0.52 -16.67 1.37
C GLU A 99 0.86 -17.31 1.61
N GLY A 100 0.96 -18.62 1.38
CA GLY A 100 2.22 -19.35 1.49
C GLY A 100 2.64 -19.65 2.94
N VAL A 101 1.67 -19.72 3.87
CA VAL A 101 1.95 -20.10 5.26
C VAL A 101 2.33 -21.59 5.31
N PRO A 102 3.45 -21.96 5.96
CA PRO A 102 3.86 -23.36 6.07
C PRO A 102 2.74 -24.23 6.66
N GLU A 103 2.51 -25.40 6.07
CA GLU A 103 1.41 -26.27 6.51
C GLU A 103 1.49 -26.67 7.99
N SER A 104 2.71 -26.85 8.53
CA SER A 104 2.94 -27.17 9.94
C SER A 104 2.42 -26.06 10.86
N ASP A 105 2.65 -24.82 10.47
CA ASP A 105 2.25 -23.61 11.19
C ASP A 105 0.73 -23.47 11.16
N THR A 106 0.12 -23.65 10.00
CA THR A 106 -1.35 -23.63 9.84
C THR A 106 -2.02 -24.74 10.66
N LYS A 107 -1.46 -25.96 10.68
CA LYS A 107 -1.96 -27.07 11.51
C LYS A 107 -1.94 -26.75 13.01
N GLN A 108 -0.90 -26.07 13.49
CA GLN A 108 -0.83 -25.64 14.90
C GLN A 108 -1.93 -24.62 15.23
N LEU A 109 -2.16 -23.64 14.34
CA LEU A 109 -3.23 -22.65 14.51
C LEU A 109 -4.62 -23.30 14.50
N ILE A 110 -4.86 -24.24 13.57
CA ILE A 110 -6.12 -25.02 13.50
C ILE A 110 -6.35 -25.81 14.78
N ALA A 111 -5.34 -26.55 15.26
CA ALA A 111 -5.45 -27.37 16.45
C ALA A 111 -5.81 -26.53 17.68
N TYR A 112 -5.14 -25.38 17.84
CA TYR A 112 -5.42 -24.45 18.94
C TYR A 112 -6.82 -23.84 18.82
N ALA A 113 -7.22 -23.39 17.63
CA ALA A 113 -8.53 -22.78 17.41
C ALA A 113 -9.67 -23.75 17.71
N ARG A 114 -9.58 -25.00 17.23
CA ARG A 114 -10.58 -26.06 17.50
C ARG A 114 -10.66 -26.40 18.98
N ALA A 115 -9.52 -26.51 19.67
CA ALA A 115 -9.47 -26.82 21.11
C ALA A 115 -10.11 -25.71 21.98
N ASN A 116 -10.14 -24.47 21.50
CA ASN A 116 -10.64 -23.31 22.23
C ASN A 116 -11.96 -22.75 21.67
N ASN A 117 -12.64 -23.49 20.78
CA ASN A 117 -13.88 -23.08 20.13
C ASN A 117 -13.78 -21.70 19.42
N LYS A 118 -12.68 -21.49 18.70
CA LYS A 118 -12.40 -20.31 17.89
C LYS A 118 -12.38 -20.66 16.41
N VAL A 119 -12.61 -19.66 15.56
CA VAL A 119 -12.65 -19.82 14.10
C VAL A 119 -11.44 -19.13 13.47
N VAL A 120 -10.77 -19.83 12.56
CA VAL A 120 -9.72 -19.26 11.71
C VAL A 120 -10.23 -19.27 10.27
N ILE A 121 -10.29 -18.10 9.62
CA ILE A 121 -10.64 -17.98 8.20
C ILE A 121 -9.33 -17.73 7.43
N GLY A 122 -9.03 -18.52 6.41
CA GLY A 122 -7.71 -18.56 5.78
C GLY A 122 -6.80 -19.64 6.39
N PRO A 123 -5.48 -19.65 6.11
CA PRO A 123 -4.71 -18.63 5.39
C PRO A 123 -5.00 -18.55 3.89
N ALA A 124 -4.29 -17.68 3.18
CA ALA A 124 -4.43 -17.43 1.73
C ALA A 124 -5.87 -17.03 1.34
N THR A 125 -6.49 -16.15 2.13
CA THR A 125 -7.86 -15.68 1.90
C THR A 125 -7.97 -14.16 1.80
N VAL A 126 -8.94 -13.68 1.00
CA VAL A 126 -9.42 -12.29 1.07
C VAL A 126 -10.28 -12.05 2.32
N GLY A 127 -10.82 -13.13 2.90
CA GLY A 127 -11.68 -13.16 4.07
C GLY A 127 -13.12 -13.52 3.71
N GLY A 128 -14.01 -12.54 3.84
CA GLY A 128 -15.44 -12.74 3.70
C GLY A 128 -16.23 -11.48 4.01
N ILE A 129 -17.51 -11.51 3.67
CA ILE A 129 -18.43 -10.40 3.84
C ILE A 129 -19.78 -10.91 4.33
N GLN A 130 -20.31 -10.27 5.37
CA GLN A 130 -21.71 -10.34 5.74
C GLN A 130 -22.36 -9.04 5.27
N ALA A 131 -23.28 -9.15 4.30
CA ALA A 131 -23.82 -8.01 3.61
C ALA A 131 -24.63 -7.12 4.57
N GLY A 132 -24.40 -5.80 4.50
CA GLY A 132 -24.96 -4.81 5.43
C GLY A 132 -24.43 -4.85 6.87
N ALA A 133 -23.43 -5.69 7.19
CA ALA A 133 -22.92 -5.82 8.57
C ALA A 133 -21.40 -5.69 8.68
N PHE A 134 -20.64 -6.63 8.10
CA PHE A 134 -19.19 -6.69 8.32
C PHE A 134 -18.45 -7.20 7.09
N LYS A 135 -17.33 -6.54 6.75
CA LYS A 135 -16.41 -6.95 5.69
C LYS A 135 -15.01 -7.18 6.26
N ILE A 136 -14.45 -8.36 5.97
CA ILE A 136 -13.06 -8.69 6.27
C ILE A 136 -12.16 -8.13 5.17
N GLY A 137 -11.16 -7.37 5.61
CA GLY A 137 -10.10 -6.84 4.76
C GLY A 137 -10.59 -6.16 3.48
N ASP A 138 -10.12 -6.67 2.34
CA ASP A 138 -10.38 -6.09 1.02
C ASP A 138 -11.50 -6.82 0.26
N THR A 139 -12.21 -7.76 0.91
CA THR A 139 -13.29 -8.57 0.29
C THR A 139 -14.31 -7.71 -0.50
N ALA A 140 -14.62 -8.07 -1.74
CA ALA A 140 -15.49 -7.30 -2.65
C ALA A 140 -14.96 -5.92 -3.09
N GLY A 141 -13.68 -5.62 -2.87
CA GLY A 141 -12.99 -4.52 -3.54
C GLY A 141 -13.50 -3.11 -3.22
N THR A 142 -13.77 -2.35 -4.29
CA THR A 142 -14.17 -0.93 -4.25
C THR A 142 -15.64 -0.76 -3.81
N ILE A 143 -16.00 0.48 -3.43
CA ILE A 143 -17.38 0.79 -3.05
C ILE A 143 -18.35 0.64 -4.23
N ASP A 144 -17.90 0.96 -5.45
CA ASP A 144 -18.72 0.80 -6.65
C ASP A 144 -19.11 -0.67 -6.86
N ASN A 145 -18.16 -1.59 -6.66
CA ASN A 145 -18.43 -3.02 -6.75
C ASN A 145 -19.37 -3.49 -5.64
N ILE A 146 -19.21 -2.98 -4.41
CA ILE A 146 -20.14 -3.24 -3.29
C ILE A 146 -21.57 -2.82 -3.63
N ILE A 147 -21.74 -1.66 -4.27
CA ILE A 147 -23.05 -1.14 -4.68
C ILE A 147 -23.62 -1.97 -5.83
N GLN A 148 -22.82 -2.28 -6.86
CA GLN A 148 -23.22 -3.10 -8.00
C GLN A 148 -23.65 -4.51 -7.58
N CYS A 149 -22.92 -5.13 -6.64
CA CYS A 149 -23.23 -6.44 -6.09
C CYS A 149 -24.29 -6.38 -4.96
N LYS A 150 -24.87 -5.22 -4.67
CA LYS A 150 -25.91 -5.02 -3.64
C LYS A 150 -25.50 -5.49 -2.24
N LEU A 151 -24.21 -5.46 -1.92
CA LEU A 151 -23.63 -6.00 -0.67
C LEU A 151 -23.85 -5.11 0.56
N TYR A 152 -24.40 -3.90 0.36
CA TYR A 152 -24.77 -2.99 1.45
C TYR A 152 -26.03 -3.44 2.22
N ARG A 153 -26.76 -4.45 1.73
CA ARG A 153 -27.93 -5.03 2.39
C ARG A 153 -27.88 -6.56 2.34
N PRO A 154 -28.41 -7.27 3.35
CA PRO A 154 -28.49 -8.72 3.32
C PRO A 154 -29.49 -9.22 2.27
N GLY A 155 -29.14 -10.29 1.55
CA GLY A 155 -30.06 -11.13 0.79
C GLY A 155 -30.34 -12.47 1.49
N SER A 156 -30.66 -13.52 0.73
CA SER A 156 -31.02 -14.84 1.26
C SER A 156 -30.00 -15.94 0.93
N VAL A 157 -28.92 -15.62 0.23
CA VAL A 157 -27.94 -16.61 -0.27
C VAL A 157 -26.69 -16.65 0.62
N GLY A 158 -26.34 -17.84 1.11
CA GLY A 158 -25.05 -18.10 1.76
C GLY A 158 -24.02 -18.60 0.75
N PHE A 159 -22.87 -17.96 0.62
CA PHE A 159 -21.84 -18.34 -0.33
C PHE A 159 -20.56 -18.78 0.39
N VAL A 160 -19.95 -19.88 -0.07
CA VAL A 160 -18.62 -20.29 0.40
C VAL A 160 -17.76 -20.78 -0.76
N SER A 161 -16.48 -20.38 -0.76
CA SER A 161 -15.52 -20.84 -1.77
C SER A 161 -14.14 -21.13 -1.21
N LYS A 162 -13.40 -22.03 -1.85
CA LYS A 162 -11.95 -22.15 -1.70
C LYS A 162 -11.19 -21.01 -2.36
N SER A 163 -11.67 -20.55 -3.52
CA SER A 163 -10.92 -19.64 -4.38
C SER A 163 -10.98 -18.20 -3.87
N SER A 164 -9.83 -17.76 -3.36
CA SER A 164 -9.48 -16.37 -3.08
C SER A 164 -8.18 -16.06 -3.80
N LEU A 165 -8.26 -15.94 -5.13
CA LEU A 165 -7.09 -15.54 -5.90
C LEU A 165 -6.69 -14.10 -5.53
N ARG A 166 -5.51 -13.95 -4.95
CA ARG A 166 -4.73 -12.70 -4.98
C ARG A 166 -3.54 -12.96 -5.88
N VAL A 167 -3.69 -12.78 -7.18
CA VAL A 167 -2.50 -12.66 -8.03
C VAL A 167 -1.87 -11.30 -7.70
N PHE A 168 -0.90 -11.29 -6.80
CA PHE A 168 -0.02 -10.14 -6.59
C PHE A 168 1.02 -10.12 -7.72
N PHE A 169 0.59 -9.98 -8.98
CA PHE A 169 1.51 -9.62 -10.05
C PHE A 169 1.73 -8.11 -9.98
N ILE A 170 2.88 -7.77 -9.43
CA ILE A 170 3.49 -6.44 -9.51
C ILE A 170 3.61 -6.09 -11.00
N HIS A 171 2.96 -4.98 -11.39
CA HIS A 171 2.98 -4.22 -12.66
C HIS A 171 1.66 -4.18 -13.46
N HIS A 172 1.04 -3.00 -13.41
CA HIS A 172 0.41 -2.32 -14.56
C HIS A 172 -0.77 -2.99 -15.30
N SER A 173 -1.82 -3.40 -14.60
CA SER A 173 -3.14 -3.49 -15.25
C SER A 173 -4.29 -3.15 -14.30
N SER A 174 -5.16 -2.24 -14.76
CA SER A 174 -6.29 -1.65 -14.03
C SER A 174 -7.50 -2.59 -13.87
N PHE A 175 -7.31 -3.90 -13.86
CA PHE A 175 -8.35 -4.88 -13.53
C PHE A 175 -8.11 -5.37 -12.10
N PRO A 176 -8.99 -5.07 -11.12
CA PRO A 176 -8.88 -5.66 -9.80
C PRO A 176 -9.16 -7.16 -9.92
N ALA A 177 -8.10 -7.95 -10.00
CA ALA A 177 -8.13 -9.41 -9.93
C ALA A 177 -8.40 -9.84 -8.47
N ASP A 178 -9.60 -9.55 -7.99
CA ASP A 178 -10.14 -10.13 -6.76
C ASP A 178 -10.85 -11.44 -7.16
N GLY A 179 -10.38 -12.59 -6.66
CA GLY A 179 -10.72 -13.94 -7.16
C GLY A 179 -12.19 -14.32 -7.32
N MET A 180 -12.45 -15.58 -7.72
CA MET A 180 -13.78 -16.11 -8.08
C MET A 180 -14.91 -15.76 -7.09
N SER A 181 -14.60 -15.57 -5.81
CA SER A 181 -15.56 -15.09 -4.82
C SER A 181 -16.24 -13.77 -5.20
N ASN A 182 -15.51 -12.79 -5.74
CA ASN A 182 -16.09 -11.50 -6.14
C ASN A 182 -16.97 -11.62 -7.40
N GLU A 183 -16.57 -12.46 -8.35
CA GLU A 183 -17.42 -12.78 -9.50
C GLU A 183 -18.73 -13.44 -9.04
N MET A 184 -18.65 -14.38 -8.11
CA MET A 184 -19.82 -15.02 -7.53
C MET A 184 -20.72 -14.02 -6.78
N TYR A 185 -20.14 -12.98 -6.15
CA TYR A 185 -20.94 -11.91 -5.56
C TYR A 185 -21.76 -11.17 -6.62
N ASN A 186 -21.14 -10.85 -7.76
CA ASN A 186 -21.81 -10.24 -8.91
C ASN A 186 -22.86 -11.17 -9.53
N THR A 187 -22.55 -12.44 -9.78
CA THR A 187 -23.50 -13.43 -10.34
C THR A 187 -24.72 -13.58 -9.43
N VAL A 188 -24.52 -13.82 -8.14
CA VAL A 188 -25.62 -14.00 -7.17
C VAL A 188 -26.47 -12.73 -7.07
N ALA A 189 -25.86 -11.55 -7.09
CA ALA A 189 -26.59 -10.27 -7.04
C ALA A 189 -27.47 -10.01 -8.28
N ARG A 190 -27.12 -10.57 -9.44
CA ARG A 190 -27.90 -10.44 -10.69
C ARG A 190 -29.12 -11.34 -10.73
N VAL A 191 -28.99 -12.56 -10.22
CA VAL A 191 -30.03 -13.61 -10.38
C VAL A 191 -30.83 -13.94 -9.12
N THR A 192 -30.47 -13.38 -7.98
CA THR A 192 -31.17 -13.59 -6.69
C THR A 192 -31.44 -12.26 -5.97
N ASP A 193 -31.97 -12.31 -4.74
CA ASP A 193 -32.09 -11.15 -3.87
C ASP A 193 -30.75 -10.65 -3.30
N GLY A 194 -29.67 -11.41 -3.47
CA GLY A 194 -28.31 -11.05 -3.07
C GLY A 194 -27.73 -11.97 -2.00
N ILE A 195 -26.50 -11.66 -1.59
CA ILE A 195 -25.77 -12.45 -0.59
C ILE A 195 -26.17 -12.02 0.82
N TYR A 196 -26.41 -13.00 1.69
CA TYR A 196 -26.47 -12.77 3.13
C TYR A 196 -25.05 -12.74 3.72
N GLU A 197 -24.29 -13.80 3.46
CA GLU A 197 -22.91 -13.94 3.90
C GLU A 197 -22.10 -14.75 2.88
N GLY A 198 -20.92 -14.26 2.53
CA GLY A 198 -19.99 -14.87 1.59
C GLY A 198 -18.61 -15.04 2.22
N ILE A 199 -18.11 -16.27 2.32
CA ILE A 199 -16.78 -16.57 2.90
C ILE A 199 -15.87 -17.24 1.88
N ALA A 200 -14.63 -16.77 1.79
CA ALA A 200 -13.55 -17.49 1.13
C ALA A 200 -12.70 -18.18 2.20
N ILE A 201 -12.60 -19.52 2.17
CA ILE A 201 -11.86 -20.28 3.20
C ILE A 201 -10.35 -20.26 3.00
N GLY A 202 -9.88 -19.97 1.78
CA GLY A 202 -8.47 -19.96 1.41
C GLY A 202 -8.07 -21.11 0.48
N GLY A 203 -7.03 -20.87 -0.33
CA GLY A 203 -6.48 -21.83 -1.30
C GLY A 203 -5.40 -22.78 -0.76
N ASP A 204 -5.03 -22.65 0.52
CA ASP A 204 -4.05 -23.52 1.18
C ASP A 204 -4.59 -24.95 1.35
N VAL A 205 -3.68 -25.92 1.46
CA VAL A 205 -4.01 -27.36 1.63
C VAL A 205 -4.84 -27.62 2.90
N PHE A 206 -4.54 -26.89 3.98
CA PHE A 206 -5.19 -27.02 5.27
C PHE A 206 -5.83 -25.67 5.66
N PRO A 207 -7.05 -25.38 5.20
CA PRO A 207 -7.72 -24.14 5.59
C PRO A 207 -8.11 -24.19 7.07
N GLY A 208 -8.09 -23.03 7.72
CA GLY A 208 -8.45 -22.81 9.13
C GLY A 208 -9.85 -23.30 9.46
N SER A 209 -10.77 -23.04 8.53
CA SER A 209 -12.16 -23.47 8.51
C SER A 209 -12.49 -24.08 7.15
N THR A 210 -13.28 -25.13 7.13
CA THR A 210 -13.59 -25.89 5.91
C THR A 210 -14.90 -25.41 5.26
N LEU A 211 -15.16 -25.81 4.02
CA LEU A 211 -16.42 -25.52 3.32
C LEU A 211 -17.63 -25.99 4.15
N SER A 212 -17.53 -27.18 4.72
CA SER A 212 -18.59 -27.78 5.54
C SER A 212 -18.84 -27.02 6.83
N ASP A 213 -17.80 -26.49 7.49
CA ASP A 213 -17.97 -25.69 8.71
C ASP A 213 -18.87 -24.47 8.46
N HIS A 214 -18.68 -23.80 7.32
CA HIS A 214 -19.51 -22.67 6.93
C HIS A 214 -20.90 -23.11 6.45
N ILE A 215 -21.03 -24.24 5.77
CA ILE A 215 -22.33 -24.77 5.35
C ILE A 215 -23.19 -25.18 6.55
N PHE A 216 -22.63 -25.83 7.57
CA PHE A 216 -23.37 -26.14 8.80
C PHE A 216 -23.86 -24.87 9.49
N ARG A 217 -23.02 -23.84 9.52
CA ARG A 217 -23.39 -22.53 10.07
C ARG A 217 -24.49 -21.87 9.24
N PHE A 218 -24.40 -21.87 7.92
CA PHE A 218 -25.42 -21.35 7.02
C PHE A 218 -26.74 -22.10 7.13
N ASN A 219 -26.70 -23.42 7.32
CA ASN A 219 -27.88 -24.24 7.58
C ASN A 219 -28.62 -23.80 8.86
N ASN A 220 -27.88 -23.36 9.89
CA ASN A 220 -28.44 -22.90 11.16
C ASN A 220 -28.93 -21.44 11.15
N ILE A 221 -28.52 -20.63 10.18
CA ILE A 221 -28.93 -19.21 10.07
C ILE A 221 -30.30 -19.12 9.36
N PRO A 222 -31.40 -18.71 10.02
CA PRO A 222 -32.73 -18.74 9.41
C PRO A 222 -32.91 -17.84 8.18
N GLN A 223 -32.12 -16.78 8.08
CA GLN A 223 -32.13 -15.81 6.99
C GLN A 223 -31.59 -16.40 5.69
N ILE A 224 -30.64 -17.34 5.77
CA ILE A 224 -30.11 -18.02 4.59
C ILE A 224 -31.12 -19.08 4.14
N LYS A 225 -31.57 -19.02 2.89
CA LYS A 225 -32.55 -19.95 2.30
C LYS A 225 -31.94 -20.93 1.31
N MET A 226 -30.85 -20.53 0.65
CA MET A 226 -30.06 -21.40 -0.21
C MET A 226 -28.57 -21.15 0.00
N MET A 227 -27.77 -22.15 -0.36
CA MET A 227 -26.32 -22.12 -0.21
C MET A 227 -25.66 -22.37 -1.56
N VAL A 228 -24.62 -21.60 -1.86
CA VAL A 228 -23.83 -21.72 -3.08
C VAL A 228 -22.39 -22.07 -2.68
N VAL A 229 -21.87 -23.16 -3.23
CA VAL A 229 -20.54 -23.69 -2.93
C VAL A 229 -19.69 -23.70 -4.18
N LEU A 230 -18.54 -23.03 -4.14
CA LEU A 230 -17.55 -23.09 -5.20
C LEU A 230 -16.27 -23.78 -4.70
N GLY A 231 -16.17 -25.07 -5.01
CA GLY A 231 -15.01 -25.91 -4.68
C GLY A 231 -13.91 -25.87 -5.75
N GLU A 232 -12.85 -26.61 -5.48
CA GLU A 232 -11.67 -26.71 -6.35
C GLU A 232 -11.15 -28.14 -6.41
N LEU A 233 -10.43 -28.46 -7.49
CA LEU A 233 -9.70 -29.73 -7.59
C LEU A 233 -8.68 -29.88 -6.45
N GLY A 234 -8.36 -31.12 -6.09
CA GLY A 234 -7.36 -31.41 -5.06
C GLY A 234 -7.93 -31.43 -3.63
N GLY A 235 -7.40 -32.34 -2.81
CA GLY A 235 -7.91 -32.61 -1.47
C GLY A 235 -9.31 -33.24 -1.45
N ARG A 236 -9.89 -33.38 -0.26
CA ARG A 236 -11.16 -34.09 -0.03
C ARG A 236 -12.19 -33.29 0.75
N ASP A 237 -12.04 -31.96 0.84
CA ASP A 237 -12.88 -31.12 1.68
C ASP A 237 -14.36 -31.18 1.28
N GLU A 238 -14.66 -31.23 -0.02
CA GLU A 238 -16.02 -31.32 -0.54
C GLU A 238 -16.73 -32.63 -0.17
N TYR A 239 -16.00 -33.71 0.09
CA TYR A 239 -16.62 -34.98 0.50
C TYR A 239 -17.25 -34.91 1.89
N SER A 240 -16.75 -34.04 2.77
CA SER A 240 -17.41 -33.82 4.05
C SER A 240 -18.80 -33.21 3.88
N LEU A 241 -19.01 -32.39 2.84
CA LEU A 241 -20.33 -31.86 2.46
C LEU A 241 -21.21 -32.94 1.84
N VAL A 242 -20.65 -33.81 0.98
CA VAL A 242 -21.34 -34.99 0.41
C VAL A 242 -21.88 -35.87 1.53
N GLU A 243 -21.06 -36.18 2.54
CA GLU A 243 -21.47 -36.97 3.70
C GLU A 243 -22.56 -36.27 4.52
N ALA A 244 -22.44 -34.95 4.72
CA ALA A 244 -23.42 -34.15 5.45
C ALA A 244 -24.80 -34.13 4.77
N LEU A 245 -24.82 -34.04 3.43
CA LEU A 245 -26.02 -34.10 2.61
C LEU A 245 -26.66 -35.49 2.69
N LYS A 246 -25.88 -36.56 2.51
CA LYS A 246 -26.37 -37.95 2.62
C LYS A 246 -26.94 -38.29 4.00
N GLN A 247 -26.39 -37.69 5.07
CA GLN A 247 -26.87 -37.87 6.43
C GLN A 247 -28.11 -37.02 6.77
N GLY A 248 -28.58 -36.16 5.85
CA GLY A 248 -29.70 -35.25 6.10
C GLY A 248 -29.40 -34.21 7.18
N LYS A 249 -28.13 -33.83 7.37
CA LYS A 249 -27.73 -32.76 8.31
C LYS A 249 -27.90 -31.37 7.70
N VAL A 250 -27.94 -31.30 6.37
CA VAL A 250 -28.12 -30.07 5.60
C VAL A 250 -29.47 -30.17 4.89
N ASN A 251 -30.40 -29.30 5.28
CA ASN A 251 -31.80 -29.37 4.84
C ASN A 251 -32.16 -28.30 3.81
N LYS A 252 -31.28 -27.32 3.60
CA LYS A 252 -31.49 -26.25 2.63
C LYS A 252 -30.86 -26.60 1.29
N HIS A 253 -31.37 -26.01 0.22
CA HIS A 253 -30.85 -26.23 -1.13
C HIS A 253 -29.39 -25.79 -1.25
N VAL A 254 -28.56 -26.67 -1.79
CA VAL A 254 -27.14 -26.44 -2.06
C VAL A 254 -26.91 -26.50 -3.56
N VAL A 255 -26.47 -25.38 -4.15
CA VAL A 255 -25.94 -25.33 -5.52
C VAL A 255 -24.42 -25.40 -5.41
N ALA A 256 -23.79 -26.39 -6.04
CA ALA A 256 -22.35 -26.61 -5.88
C ALA A 256 -21.67 -26.82 -7.23
N TRP A 257 -20.48 -26.24 -7.39
CA TRP A 257 -19.61 -26.50 -8.53
C TRP A 257 -18.16 -26.61 -8.07
N VAL A 258 -17.47 -27.65 -8.55
CA VAL A 258 -16.04 -27.84 -8.33
C VAL A 258 -15.29 -27.51 -9.62
N SER A 259 -14.45 -26.49 -9.55
CA SER A 259 -13.62 -26.03 -10.66
C SER A 259 -12.40 -26.93 -10.88
N GLY A 260 -11.78 -26.88 -12.07
CA GLY A 260 -10.61 -27.70 -12.40
C GLY A 260 -10.89 -28.94 -13.27
N THR A 261 -12.03 -28.99 -13.96
CA THR A 261 -12.39 -30.09 -14.85
C THR A 261 -11.42 -30.29 -16.03
N CYS A 262 -10.66 -29.25 -16.40
CA CYS A 262 -9.62 -29.34 -17.43
C CYS A 262 -8.43 -30.21 -17.03
N ALA A 263 -8.22 -30.48 -15.74
CA ALA A 263 -7.07 -31.26 -15.25
C ALA A 263 -6.95 -32.65 -15.92
N ARG A 264 -8.08 -33.26 -16.28
CA ARG A 264 -8.14 -34.56 -16.98
C ARG A 264 -7.62 -34.51 -18.43
N LEU A 265 -7.58 -33.33 -19.05
CA LEU A 265 -7.07 -33.14 -20.41
C LEU A 265 -5.54 -33.12 -20.44
N PHE A 266 -4.89 -32.88 -19.31
CA PHE A 266 -3.44 -32.88 -19.19
C PHE A 266 -2.92 -34.30 -18.97
N LYS A 267 -1.75 -34.58 -19.54
CA LYS A 267 -1.10 -35.90 -19.45
C LYS A 267 -0.22 -36.05 -18.20
N SER A 268 0.11 -34.94 -17.55
CA SER A 268 0.94 -34.82 -16.36
C SER A 268 0.13 -34.32 -15.16
N GLU A 269 0.58 -34.66 -13.96
CA GLU A 269 0.11 -34.01 -12.74
C GLU A 269 0.54 -32.54 -12.76
N GLU A 270 -0.39 -31.65 -13.06
CA GLU A 270 -0.17 -30.21 -12.99
C GLU A 270 -0.50 -29.70 -11.58
N GLN A 271 0.40 -28.90 -11.03
CA GLN A 271 0.11 -28.07 -9.85
C GLN A 271 -0.52 -26.77 -10.35
N PHE A 272 -1.78 -26.52 -9.97
CA PHE A 272 -2.42 -25.24 -10.26
C PHE A 272 -1.98 -24.18 -9.25
N GLY A 273 -2.28 -22.91 -9.52
CA GLY A 273 -1.73 -21.76 -8.79
C GLY A 273 -1.96 -21.80 -7.26
N HIS A 274 -3.09 -22.33 -6.80
CA HIS A 274 -3.33 -22.54 -5.37
C HIS A 274 -2.56 -23.76 -4.85
N THR A 275 -1.93 -23.63 -3.67
CA THR A 275 -1.12 -24.71 -3.07
C THR A 275 -1.91 -26.02 -2.90
N GLY A 276 -3.20 -25.94 -2.58
CA GLY A 276 -4.09 -27.11 -2.45
C GLY A 276 -4.56 -27.74 -3.76
N ALA A 277 -4.35 -27.09 -4.91
CA ALA A 277 -4.92 -27.50 -6.19
C ALA A 277 -3.97 -28.44 -6.96
N LYS A 278 -3.75 -29.63 -6.40
CA LYS A 278 -2.97 -30.71 -7.03
C LYS A 278 -3.86 -31.90 -7.35
N SER A 279 -3.73 -32.43 -8.57
CA SER A 279 -4.41 -33.67 -8.98
C SER A 279 -3.60 -34.89 -8.54
N GLY A 280 -3.82 -35.41 -7.32
CA GLY A 280 -3.10 -36.58 -6.79
C GLY A 280 -3.79 -37.94 -6.99
N GLY A 281 -5.08 -37.98 -7.32
CA GLY A 281 -5.82 -39.23 -7.54
C GLY A 281 -7.24 -39.02 -8.09
N GLU A 282 -7.89 -40.09 -8.59
CA GLU A 282 -9.20 -40.01 -9.25
C GLU A 282 -10.30 -39.38 -8.36
N MET A 283 -10.29 -39.69 -7.06
CA MET A 283 -11.22 -39.11 -6.07
C MET A 283 -10.96 -37.62 -5.81
N GLU A 284 -9.78 -37.10 -6.13
CA GLU A 284 -9.46 -35.68 -5.94
C GLU A 284 -9.78 -34.84 -7.17
N SER A 285 -10.20 -35.49 -8.27
CA SER A 285 -10.61 -34.83 -9.49
C SER A 285 -11.90 -34.03 -9.30
N ALA A 286 -11.99 -32.89 -9.99
CA ALA A 286 -13.18 -32.05 -9.98
C ALA A 286 -14.43 -32.82 -10.45
N GLN A 287 -14.30 -33.71 -11.43
CA GLN A 287 -15.41 -34.53 -11.94
C GLN A 287 -15.92 -35.51 -10.88
N ALA A 288 -15.03 -36.22 -10.18
CA ALA A 288 -15.45 -37.17 -9.14
C ALA A 288 -16.17 -36.45 -7.99
N LYS A 289 -15.70 -35.25 -7.61
CA LYS A 289 -16.35 -34.42 -6.60
C LYS A 289 -17.72 -33.89 -7.07
N ASN A 290 -17.81 -33.39 -8.31
CA ASN A 290 -19.08 -32.93 -8.89
C ASN A 290 -20.12 -34.06 -8.95
N GLN A 291 -19.70 -35.27 -9.37
CA GLN A 291 -20.59 -36.43 -9.39
C GLN A 291 -21.03 -36.82 -7.97
N ALA A 292 -20.10 -36.86 -7.01
CA ALA A 292 -20.42 -37.20 -5.63
C ALA A 292 -21.38 -36.21 -4.96
N LEU A 293 -21.25 -34.91 -5.27
CA LEU A 293 -22.17 -33.86 -4.81
C LEU A 293 -23.56 -34.02 -5.45
N MET A 294 -23.61 -34.30 -6.75
CA MET A 294 -24.86 -34.57 -7.47
C MET A 294 -25.59 -35.78 -6.88
N ASP A 295 -24.87 -36.89 -6.65
CA ASP A 295 -25.42 -38.13 -6.07
C ASP A 295 -25.91 -37.94 -4.62
N ALA A 296 -25.39 -36.93 -3.91
CA ALA A 296 -25.80 -36.58 -2.56
C ALA A 296 -27.02 -35.63 -2.52
N GLY A 297 -27.51 -35.17 -3.68
CA GLY A 297 -28.67 -34.29 -3.79
C GLY A 297 -28.34 -32.80 -3.88
N ALA A 298 -27.07 -32.42 -4.06
CA ALA A 298 -26.72 -31.04 -4.43
C ALA A 298 -27.06 -30.77 -5.91
N ILE A 299 -27.38 -29.52 -6.22
CA ILE A 299 -27.65 -29.06 -7.57
C ILE A 299 -26.31 -28.71 -8.20
N VAL A 300 -25.84 -29.56 -9.13
CA VAL A 300 -24.55 -29.39 -9.79
C VAL A 300 -24.79 -29.11 -11.27
N PRO A 301 -24.39 -27.92 -11.80
CA PRO A 301 -24.55 -27.59 -13.20
C PRO A 301 -23.58 -28.39 -14.09
N THR A 302 -23.79 -28.36 -15.41
CA THR A 302 -22.94 -29.07 -16.38
C THR A 302 -21.58 -28.40 -16.60
N SER A 303 -21.51 -27.08 -16.42
CA SER A 303 -20.31 -26.27 -16.52
C SER A 303 -20.39 -25.06 -15.58
N PHE A 304 -19.28 -24.33 -15.42
CA PHE A 304 -19.27 -23.08 -14.67
C PHE A 304 -20.24 -22.04 -15.29
N ASP A 305 -20.34 -21.96 -16.62
CA ASP A 305 -21.25 -21.02 -17.29
C ASP A 305 -22.74 -21.29 -16.97
N ALA A 306 -23.08 -22.56 -16.71
CA ALA A 306 -24.43 -22.96 -16.32
C ALA A 306 -24.73 -22.74 -14.83
N LEU A 307 -23.75 -22.34 -14.02
CA LEU A 307 -23.92 -22.09 -12.58
C LEU A 307 -24.88 -20.94 -12.32
N GLU A 308 -24.81 -19.86 -13.10
CA GLU A 308 -25.72 -18.72 -12.99
C GLU A 308 -27.19 -19.15 -13.16
N SER A 309 -27.47 -19.94 -14.21
CA SER A 309 -28.81 -20.49 -14.46
C SER A 309 -29.29 -21.40 -13.34
N ALA A 310 -28.42 -22.29 -12.83
CA ALA A 310 -28.77 -23.19 -11.74
C ALA A 310 -29.10 -22.44 -10.43
N ILE A 311 -28.35 -21.37 -10.12
CA ILE A 311 -28.64 -20.49 -8.97
C ILE A 311 -29.99 -19.82 -9.16
N LYS A 312 -30.24 -19.24 -10.35
CA LYS A 312 -31.49 -18.57 -10.68
C LYS A 312 -32.70 -19.49 -10.52
N GLU A 313 -32.67 -20.66 -11.15
CA GLU A 313 -33.77 -21.64 -11.10
C GLU A 313 -34.05 -22.13 -9.67
N THR A 314 -33.00 -22.30 -8.87
CA THR A 314 -33.15 -22.70 -7.45
C THR A 314 -33.80 -21.58 -6.64
N PHE A 315 -33.39 -20.33 -6.87
CA PHE A 315 -33.94 -19.17 -6.20
C PHE A 315 -35.41 -18.95 -6.57
N GLU A 316 -35.76 -19.04 -7.85
CA GLU A 316 -37.14 -18.90 -8.34
C GLU A 316 -38.07 -19.95 -7.71
N LYS A 317 -37.63 -21.22 -7.62
CA LYS A 317 -38.38 -22.27 -6.90
C LYS A 317 -38.64 -21.92 -5.45
N LEU A 318 -37.63 -21.39 -4.74
CA LEU A 318 -37.79 -20.98 -3.34
C LEU A 318 -38.74 -19.79 -3.16
N VAL A 319 -38.83 -18.91 -4.16
CA VAL A 319 -39.80 -17.81 -4.18
C VAL A 319 -41.21 -18.37 -4.44
N GLU A 320 -41.37 -19.31 -5.36
CA GLU A 320 -42.65 -19.98 -5.65
C GLU A 320 -43.18 -20.79 -4.44
N GLU A 321 -42.29 -21.45 -3.71
CA GLU A 321 -42.58 -22.16 -2.46
C GLU A 321 -42.87 -21.21 -1.28
N GLY A 322 -42.70 -19.90 -1.47
CA GLY A 322 -42.92 -18.88 -0.45
C GLY A 322 -41.86 -18.87 0.67
N MET A 323 -40.74 -19.56 0.48
CA MET A 323 -39.63 -19.59 1.46
C MET A 323 -38.79 -18.31 1.45
N VAL A 324 -38.74 -17.63 0.31
CA VAL A 324 -38.10 -16.33 0.13
C VAL A 324 -39.16 -15.30 -0.24
N SER A 325 -39.25 -14.21 0.54
CA SER A 325 -40.02 -13.03 0.16
C SER A 325 -39.08 -12.04 -0.55
N PRO A 326 -39.29 -11.76 -1.86
CA PRO A 326 -38.45 -10.81 -2.58
C PRO A 326 -38.48 -9.43 -1.89
N ILE A 327 -37.31 -8.81 -1.81
CA ILE A 327 -37.15 -7.47 -1.21
C ILE A 327 -37.91 -6.47 -2.10
N LYS A 328 -38.98 -5.88 -1.54
CA LYS A 328 -39.95 -5.06 -2.29
C LYS A 328 -39.43 -3.66 -2.64
N GLU A 329 -38.51 -3.12 -1.86
CA GLU A 329 -37.93 -1.79 -2.06
C GLU A 329 -36.42 -1.86 -1.90
N GLU A 330 -35.71 -1.42 -2.94
CA GLU A 330 -34.26 -1.37 -2.94
C GLU A 330 -33.80 -0.14 -2.15
N VAL A 331 -33.17 -0.37 -1.00
CA VAL A 331 -32.64 0.72 -0.16
C VAL A 331 -31.48 1.38 -0.89
N THR A 332 -31.56 2.68 -1.15
CA THR A 332 -30.43 3.41 -1.73
C THR A 332 -29.32 3.56 -0.68
N PRO A 333 -28.10 3.06 -0.94
CA PRO A 333 -27.00 3.23 0.01
C PRO A 333 -26.61 4.71 0.14
N PRO A 334 -26.11 5.13 1.30
CA PRO A 334 -25.65 6.50 1.48
C PRO A 334 -24.46 6.79 0.56
N GLN A 335 -24.45 7.99 -0.04
CA GLN A 335 -23.40 8.37 -0.96
C GLN A 335 -22.12 8.75 -0.21
N ILE A 336 -21.02 8.12 -0.60
CA ILE A 336 -19.68 8.44 -0.09
C ILE A 336 -18.99 9.36 -1.11
N PRO A 337 -18.47 10.51 -0.69
CA PRO A 337 -17.71 11.38 -1.60
C PRO A 337 -16.52 10.64 -2.21
N GLU A 338 -16.28 10.90 -3.49
CA GLU A 338 -15.10 10.39 -4.18
C GLU A 338 -13.82 11.01 -3.60
N ASP A 339 -12.78 10.18 -3.49
CA ASP A 339 -11.46 10.64 -3.04
C ASP A 339 -10.91 11.68 -4.02
N LEU A 340 -10.39 12.79 -3.49
CA LEU A 340 -9.82 13.87 -4.30
C LEU A 340 -8.74 13.37 -5.27
N SER A 341 -7.88 12.44 -4.82
CA SER A 341 -6.84 11.83 -5.67
C SER A 341 -7.42 11.04 -6.84
N SER A 342 -8.50 10.28 -6.61
CA SER A 342 -9.22 9.54 -7.65
C SER A 342 -9.91 10.49 -8.63
N ALA A 343 -10.58 11.53 -8.12
CA ALA A 343 -11.27 12.52 -8.95
C ALA A 343 -10.31 13.33 -9.85
N ILE A 344 -9.11 13.65 -9.34
CA ILE A 344 -8.04 14.27 -10.13
C ILE A 344 -7.54 13.31 -11.21
N LYS A 345 -7.32 12.03 -10.86
CA LYS A 345 -6.86 11.00 -11.80
C LYS A 345 -7.86 10.72 -12.91
N SER A 346 -9.16 10.80 -12.61
CA SER A 346 -10.24 10.67 -13.60
C SER A 346 -10.58 11.99 -14.32
N GLU A 347 -9.76 13.03 -14.15
CA GLU A 347 -9.94 14.36 -14.77
C GLU A 347 -11.28 15.04 -14.49
N LYS A 348 -11.99 14.64 -13.42
CA LYS A 348 -13.28 15.24 -13.01
C LYS A 348 -13.07 16.58 -12.31
N VAL A 349 -11.96 16.71 -11.59
CA VAL A 349 -11.62 17.88 -10.78
C VAL A 349 -10.19 18.29 -11.08
N ARG A 350 -9.95 19.61 -11.15
CA ARG A 350 -8.60 20.17 -11.23
C ARG A 350 -8.28 20.88 -9.92
N ALA A 351 -7.25 20.40 -9.23
CA ALA A 351 -6.68 21.12 -8.08
C ALA A 351 -5.52 22.01 -8.56
N PRO A 352 -5.50 23.31 -8.21
CA PRO A 352 -4.36 24.17 -8.52
C PRO A 352 -3.13 23.77 -7.70
N THR A 353 -1.95 23.87 -8.29
CA THR A 353 -0.69 23.68 -7.56
C THR A 353 -0.32 24.96 -6.80
N HIS A 354 0.02 24.81 -5.53
CA HIS A 354 0.41 25.95 -4.67
C HIS A 354 1.91 26.23 -4.71
N ILE A 355 2.72 25.26 -5.14
CA ILE A 355 4.18 25.32 -5.17
C ILE A 355 4.65 25.00 -6.60
N ILE A 356 5.58 25.80 -7.10
CA ILE A 356 6.23 25.58 -8.39
C ILE A 356 7.71 25.27 -8.12
N SER A 357 8.15 24.05 -8.42
CA SER A 357 9.56 23.68 -8.46
C SER A 357 10.04 23.65 -9.91
N THR A 358 11.22 24.21 -10.20
CA THR A 358 11.81 24.18 -11.56
C THR A 358 13.24 23.63 -11.59
N ILE A 359 13.74 23.17 -10.45
CA ILE A 359 15.16 22.80 -10.27
C ILE A 359 15.36 21.30 -10.14
N SER A 360 14.36 20.57 -9.65
CA SER A 360 14.41 19.12 -9.49
C SER A 360 13.03 18.52 -9.64
N ASP A 361 12.99 17.27 -10.10
CA ASP A 361 11.80 16.44 -10.20
C ASP A 361 12.14 15.02 -9.71
N ASP A 362 11.46 14.56 -8.68
CA ASP A 362 11.62 13.25 -8.03
C ASP A 362 10.36 12.38 -8.15
N ILE A 363 9.36 12.81 -8.94
CA ILE A 363 8.09 12.09 -9.12
C ILE A 363 8.24 10.95 -10.15
N GLY A 364 9.12 11.13 -11.14
CA GLY A 364 9.35 10.16 -12.20
C GLY A 364 10.05 8.87 -11.74
N GLU A 365 10.34 7.98 -12.69
CA GLU A 365 11.09 6.74 -12.43
C GLU A 365 12.51 7.02 -11.89
N GLU A 366 13.08 8.16 -12.28
CA GLU A 366 14.41 8.58 -11.87
C GLU A 366 14.42 10.06 -11.44
N PRO A 367 15.08 10.43 -10.33
CA PRO A 367 15.25 11.82 -9.95
C PRO A 367 16.05 12.59 -10.99
N CYS A 368 15.56 13.78 -11.33
CA CYS A 368 16.14 14.66 -12.33
C CYS A 368 16.54 16.01 -11.72
N TYR A 369 17.70 16.54 -12.13
CA TYR A 369 18.13 17.90 -11.81
C TYR A 369 18.06 18.79 -13.05
N ALA A 370 17.19 19.79 -13.01
CA ALA A 370 16.86 20.66 -14.15
C ALA A 370 16.58 19.88 -15.45
N GLY A 371 15.90 18.73 -15.32
CA GLY A 371 15.57 17.84 -16.44
C GLY A 371 16.69 16.87 -16.86
N VAL A 372 17.85 16.88 -16.20
CA VAL A 372 18.92 15.90 -16.41
C VAL A 372 18.74 14.73 -15.44
N PRO A 373 18.56 13.49 -15.92
CA PRO A 373 18.44 12.32 -15.05
C PRO A 373 19.71 12.05 -14.24
N MET A 374 19.57 11.51 -13.03
CA MET A 374 20.69 11.23 -12.14
C MET A 374 21.75 10.30 -12.77
N SER A 375 21.30 9.26 -13.47
CA SER A 375 22.11 8.30 -14.22
C SER A 375 23.06 9.00 -15.17
N SER A 376 22.55 9.95 -15.96
CA SER A 376 23.33 10.76 -16.89
C SER A 376 24.41 11.58 -16.19
N ILE A 377 24.14 12.11 -14.99
CA ILE A 377 25.12 12.86 -14.19
C ILE A 377 26.27 11.94 -13.77
N ILE A 378 25.96 10.73 -13.31
CA ILE A 378 26.95 9.74 -12.86
C ILE A 378 27.75 9.18 -14.04
N GLU A 379 27.10 8.78 -15.13
CA GLU A 379 27.75 8.20 -16.31
C GLU A 379 28.70 9.16 -17.01
N GLN A 380 28.32 10.44 -17.08
CA GLN A 380 29.16 11.49 -17.66
C GLN A 380 30.27 11.95 -16.70
N GLY A 381 30.32 11.43 -15.47
CA GLY A 381 31.29 11.79 -14.45
C GLY A 381 31.20 13.27 -14.05
N LEU A 382 29.98 13.81 -14.03
CA LEU A 382 29.72 15.19 -13.64
C LEU A 382 29.96 15.36 -12.14
N GLY A 383 30.66 16.44 -11.79
CA GLY A 383 31.07 16.74 -10.42
C GLY A 383 30.04 17.55 -9.64
N VAL A 384 30.42 17.96 -8.43
CA VAL A 384 29.59 18.80 -7.55
C VAL A 384 29.32 20.15 -8.22
N GLY A 385 30.30 20.70 -8.94
CA GLY A 385 30.13 21.96 -9.67
C GLY A 385 29.08 21.89 -10.79
N ASP A 386 28.97 20.74 -11.46
CA ASP A 386 27.99 20.49 -12.52
C ASP A 386 26.58 20.33 -11.92
N VAL A 387 26.44 19.64 -10.79
CA VAL A 387 25.16 19.53 -10.06
C VAL A 387 24.69 20.90 -9.57
N ILE A 388 25.58 21.71 -8.98
CA ILE A 388 25.25 23.09 -8.58
C ILE A 388 24.81 23.89 -9.81
N SER A 389 25.47 23.70 -10.94
CA SER A 389 25.10 24.38 -12.18
C SER A 389 23.67 24.08 -12.62
N LEU A 390 23.27 22.81 -12.56
CA LEU A 390 21.92 22.38 -12.89
C LEU A 390 20.90 22.92 -11.89
N LEU A 391 21.12 22.75 -10.59
CA LEU A 391 20.15 23.15 -9.57
C LEU A 391 19.98 24.67 -9.46
N TRP A 392 21.07 25.44 -9.55
CA TRP A 392 21.02 26.89 -9.29
C TRP A 392 20.81 27.71 -10.56
N PHE A 393 21.43 27.30 -11.67
CA PHE A 393 21.37 28.04 -12.93
C PHE A 393 20.48 27.38 -13.99
N LYS A 394 19.94 26.18 -13.71
CA LYS A 394 19.08 25.42 -14.64
C LYS A 394 19.72 25.21 -16.01
N ARG A 395 21.05 25.04 -16.03
CA ARG A 395 21.83 24.86 -17.25
C ARG A 395 23.09 24.05 -16.96
N SER A 396 23.53 23.31 -17.97
CA SER A 396 24.87 22.71 -17.95
C SER A 396 25.89 23.79 -18.31
N LEU A 397 26.72 24.18 -17.35
CA LEU A 397 27.80 25.13 -17.57
C LEU A 397 29.03 24.40 -18.16
N PRO A 398 29.87 25.11 -18.92
CA PRO A 398 31.12 24.54 -19.39
C PRO A 398 32.01 24.05 -18.23
N ARG A 399 32.78 22.99 -18.47
CA ARG A 399 33.61 22.33 -17.44
C ARG A 399 34.58 23.26 -16.70
N TYR A 400 35.07 24.32 -17.34
CA TYR A 400 35.95 25.29 -16.66
C TYR A 400 35.18 26.12 -15.62
N CYS A 401 33.91 26.45 -15.87
CA CYS A 401 33.04 27.14 -14.93
C CYS A 401 32.69 26.24 -13.75
N THR A 402 32.40 24.97 -14.00
CA THR A 402 32.00 24.02 -12.94
C THR A 402 33.19 23.63 -12.08
N LYS A 403 34.39 23.47 -12.66
CA LYS A 403 35.65 23.39 -11.90
C LYS A 403 35.94 24.65 -11.10
N PHE A 404 35.68 25.83 -11.68
CA PHE A 404 35.87 27.09 -10.96
C PHE A 404 34.95 27.18 -9.74
N ILE A 405 33.68 26.77 -9.88
CA ILE A 405 32.74 26.63 -8.78
C ILE A 405 33.29 25.69 -7.69
N GLU A 406 33.83 24.54 -8.06
CA GLU A 406 34.42 23.60 -7.08
C GLU A 406 35.62 24.20 -6.35
N ILE A 407 36.48 24.93 -7.05
CA ILE A 407 37.61 25.65 -6.43
C ILE A 407 37.10 26.70 -5.44
N CYS A 408 36.08 27.46 -5.80
CA CYS A 408 35.44 28.41 -4.88
C CYS A 408 34.92 27.70 -3.62
N VAL A 409 34.25 26.55 -3.76
CA VAL A 409 33.77 25.76 -2.61
C VAL A 409 34.94 25.32 -1.73
N MET A 410 36.02 24.79 -2.33
CA MET A 410 37.18 24.30 -1.59
C MET A 410 37.92 25.40 -0.83
N LEU A 411 38.15 26.56 -1.46
CA LEU A 411 38.84 27.69 -0.85
C LEU A 411 38.06 28.28 0.32
N CYS A 412 36.74 28.17 0.31
CA CYS A 412 35.87 28.76 1.31
C CYS A 412 35.50 27.77 2.43
N ALA A 413 36.02 26.54 2.40
CA ALA A 413 35.59 25.48 3.28
C ALA A 413 35.74 25.81 4.78
N ASP A 414 36.83 26.48 5.16
CA ASP A 414 37.04 26.97 6.52
C ASP A 414 38.10 28.08 6.56
N HIS A 415 37.97 29.02 7.50
CA HIS A 415 38.97 30.08 7.77
C HIS A 415 39.30 30.16 9.28
N GLY A 416 39.14 29.03 9.98
CA GLY A 416 39.50 28.86 11.37
C GLY A 416 38.40 29.28 12.35
N PRO A 417 38.57 28.95 13.65
CA PRO A 417 37.48 28.98 14.63
C PRO A 417 37.11 30.39 15.14
N CYS A 418 37.91 31.40 14.82
CA CYS A 418 37.73 32.77 15.35
C CYS A 418 36.73 33.61 14.57
N VAL A 419 36.27 33.13 13.41
CA VAL A 419 35.26 33.85 12.62
C VAL A 419 33.86 33.65 13.23
N SER A 420 32.98 34.64 13.06
CA SER A 420 31.66 34.68 13.72
C SER A 420 30.86 33.38 13.58
N GLY A 421 30.80 32.82 12.37
CA GLY A 421 30.06 31.58 12.12
C GLY A 421 30.66 30.37 12.82
N ALA A 422 31.99 30.17 12.71
CA ALA A 422 32.67 29.05 13.35
C ALA A 422 32.59 29.15 14.88
N HIS A 423 32.75 30.36 15.44
CA HIS A 423 32.63 30.59 16.87
C HIS A 423 31.22 30.22 17.39
N ASN A 424 30.16 30.68 16.73
CA ASN A 424 28.78 30.36 17.11
C ASN A 424 28.48 28.86 17.01
N THR A 425 28.96 28.19 15.95
CA THR A 425 28.83 26.73 15.80
C THR A 425 29.53 26.01 16.95
N ILE A 426 30.76 26.40 17.29
CA ILE A 426 31.54 25.79 18.37
C ILE A 426 30.86 26.00 19.72
N VAL A 427 30.40 27.22 20.02
CA VAL A 427 29.69 27.52 21.28
C VAL A 427 28.42 26.68 21.39
N THR A 428 27.65 26.57 20.30
CA THR A 428 26.39 25.81 20.27
C THR A 428 26.63 24.30 20.40
N ALA A 429 27.66 23.77 19.74
CA ALA A 429 28.07 22.38 19.89
C ALA A 429 28.57 22.08 21.31
N ARG A 430 29.35 23.00 21.91
CA ARG A 430 29.80 22.89 23.31
C ARG A 430 28.65 23.02 24.31
N ALA A 431 27.52 23.60 23.91
CA ALA A 431 26.28 23.60 24.68
C ALA A 431 25.48 22.29 24.56
N GLY A 432 26.03 21.25 23.91
CA GLY A 432 25.40 19.93 23.81
C GLY A 432 24.28 19.85 22.77
N LYS A 433 24.27 20.77 21.80
CA LYS A 433 23.28 20.76 20.70
C LYS A 433 23.71 19.81 19.59
N ASP A 434 22.72 19.30 18.86
CA ASP A 434 22.92 18.44 17.69
C ASP A 434 23.62 19.17 16.54
N LEU A 435 24.06 18.40 15.53
CA LEU A 435 24.82 18.90 14.39
C LEU A 435 24.07 19.98 13.60
N VAL A 436 22.77 19.78 13.36
CA VAL A 436 21.96 20.72 12.56
C VAL A 436 21.78 22.03 13.34
N SER A 437 21.41 21.95 14.61
CA SER A 437 21.30 23.13 15.48
C SER A 437 22.61 23.90 15.56
N SER A 438 23.73 23.20 15.72
CA SER A 438 25.06 23.82 15.81
C SER A 438 25.46 24.50 14.50
N LEU A 439 25.27 23.82 13.37
CA LEU A 439 25.55 24.35 12.04
C LEU A 439 24.70 25.60 11.74
N VAL A 440 23.39 25.53 11.95
CA VAL A 440 22.46 26.64 11.68
C VAL A 440 22.79 27.87 12.53
N SER A 441 23.19 27.68 13.79
CA SER A 441 23.60 28.79 14.68
C SER A 441 24.79 29.58 14.10
N GLY A 442 25.77 28.89 13.51
CA GLY A 442 26.87 29.55 12.78
C GLY A 442 26.41 30.17 11.46
N LEU A 443 25.59 29.48 10.68
CA LEU A 443 25.11 29.95 9.38
C LEU A 443 24.27 31.23 9.48
N LEU A 444 23.50 31.40 10.56
CA LEU A 444 22.71 32.62 10.81
C LEU A 444 23.57 33.88 11.03
N THR A 445 24.88 33.72 11.22
CA THR A 445 25.81 34.87 11.26
C THR A 445 26.23 35.34 9.87
N ILE A 446 26.02 34.53 8.83
CA ILE A 446 26.38 34.87 7.45
C ILE A 446 25.42 35.95 6.94
N GLY A 447 25.99 37.07 6.49
CA GLY A 447 25.24 38.26 6.09
C GLY A 447 26.20 39.41 5.79
N PRO A 448 25.77 40.67 5.84
CA PRO A 448 26.53 41.80 5.29
C PRO A 448 27.93 41.97 5.91
N ARG A 449 28.10 41.67 7.20
CA ARG A 449 29.38 41.86 7.92
C ARG A 449 30.27 40.62 7.95
N PHE A 450 29.70 39.44 7.75
CA PHE A 450 30.42 38.16 7.74
C PHE A 450 29.93 37.38 6.52
N GLY A 451 30.71 37.43 5.44
CA GLY A 451 30.32 36.84 4.15
C GLY A 451 29.55 37.75 3.18
N GLY A 452 29.26 39.00 3.50
CA GLY A 452 28.63 39.90 2.54
C GLY A 452 29.57 40.41 1.46
N ALA A 453 30.88 40.45 1.76
CA ALA A 453 31.88 41.15 0.96
C ALA A 453 31.99 40.65 -0.49
N ILE A 454 31.64 39.40 -0.75
CA ILE A 454 31.78 38.75 -2.06
C ILE A 454 30.70 39.25 -3.02
N ASP A 455 29.45 39.24 -2.54
CA ASP A 455 28.31 39.76 -3.28
C ASP A 455 28.42 41.29 -3.46
N ASP A 456 28.87 42.00 -2.43
CA ASP A 456 29.11 43.45 -2.50
C ASP A 456 30.21 43.80 -3.51
N ALA A 457 31.35 43.12 -3.48
CA ALA A 457 32.41 43.32 -4.45
C ALA A 457 31.90 43.04 -5.88
N ALA A 458 31.21 41.90 -6.09
CA ALA A 458 30.65 41.56 -7.40
C ALA A 458 29.69 42.64 -7.92
N ARG A 459 28.82 43.18 -7.05
CA ARG A 459 27.90 44.28 -7.39
C ARG A 459 28.62 45.58 -7.73
N TYR A 460 29.56 46.02 -6.87
CA TYR A 460 30.27 47.29 -7.07
C TYR A 460 31.15 47.28 -8.31
N PHE A 461 31.92 46.21 -8.52
CA PHE A 461 32.78 46.11 -9.70
C PHE A 461 31.96 46.00 -10.99
N LYS A 462 30.84 45.26 -10.97
CA LYS A 462 29.95 45.18 -12.13
C LYS A 462 29.34 46.54 -12.47
N ASP A 463 28.78 47.24 -11.48
CA ASP A 463 28.19 48.57 -11.69
C ASP A 463 29.21 49.56 -12.26
N ALA A 464 30.43 49.60 -11.70
CA ALA A 464 31.51 50.44 -12.20
C ALA A 464 31.87 50.11 -13.67
N CYS A 465 32.01 48.82 -14.00
CA CYS A 465 32.32 48.39 -15.37
C CYS A 465 31.21 48.70 -16.37
N ASP A 466 29.95 48.52 -15.98
CA ASP A 466 28.80 48.78 -16.84
C ASP A 466 28.64 50.28 -17.11
N ARG A 467 28.88 51.15 -16.11
CA ARG A 467 28.90 52.62 -16.29
C ARG A 467 30.00 53.11 -17.22
N VAL A 468 31.20 52.51 -17.17
CA VAL A 468 32.32 52.89 -18.06
C VAL A 468 32.02 52.54 -19.52
N LYS A 469 31.29 51.46 -19.80
CA LYS A 469 30.86 51.13 -21.18
C LYS A 469 29.92 52.18 -21.77
N TYR A 470 29.04 52.79 -20.98
CA TYR A 470 28.14 53.85 -21.44
C TYR A 470 28.87 55.13 -21.85
N TYR A 471 29.98 55.48 -21.19
CA TYR A 471 30.77 56.67 -21.54
C TYR A 471 31.61 56.51 -22.82
N ILE A 472 31.93 55.28 -23.24
CA ILE A 472 32.77 55.00 -24.42
C ILE A 472 31.95 54.99 -25.73
N ILE A 473 30.61 55.01 -25.66
CA ILE A 473 29.72 55.12 -26.84
C ILE A 473 29.45 56.59 -27.22
N SER A 474 29.96 57.57 -26.45
CA SER A 474 30.05 58.97 -26.88
C SER A 474 31.30 59.19 -27.75
N PRO A 475 31.20 59.81 -28.95
CA PRO A 475 32.23 59.76 -29.99
C PRO A 475 33.47 60.66 -29.75
N THR A 476 33.80 61.00 -28.51
CA THR A 476 34.89 61.97 -28.21
C THR A 476 35.75 61.54 -27.02
N ALA A 477 36.53 60.45 -27.13
CA ALA A 477 37.65 60.22 -26.21
C ALA A 477 38.70 59.25 -26.78
N THR A 478 39.67 59.79 -27.50
CA THR A 478 40.85 59.09 -28.02
C THR A 478 41.95 58.96 -26.96
N THR A 479 41.67 58.44 -25.76
CA THR A 479 42.71 58.28 -24.73
C THR A 479 42.41 57.21 -23.68
N ILE A 480 41.98 56.00 -24.06
CA ILE A 480 41.72 54.92 -23.08
C ILE A 480 42.22 53.56 -23.60
N ASN A 481 43.53 53.43 -23.82
CA ASN A 481 44.17 52.13 -24.09
C ASN A 481 45.06 51.64 -22.93
N VAL A 482 45.58 52.52 -22.08
CA VAL A 482 46.40 52.13 -20.91
C VAL A 482 45.51 51.62 -19.74
N THR A 483 44.30 52.16 -19.61
CA THR A 483 43.32 51.74 -18.61
C THR A 483 42.66 50.41 -18.95
N LYS A 484 42.55 50.02 -20.23
CA LYS A 484 41.99 48.71 -20.63
C LYS A 484 42.87 47.54 -20.21
N THR A 485 44.19 47.69 -20.24
CA THR A 485 45.13 46.63 -19.85
C THR A 485 45.30 46.57 -18.34
N CYS A 486 45.42 47.72 -17.66
CA CYS A 486 45.46 47.75 -16.19
C CYS A 486 44.14 47.28 -15.58
N ILE A 487 42.99 47.71 -16.09
CA ILE A 487 41.69 47.22 -15.61
C ILE A 487 41.52 45.74 -15.96
N ARG A 488 41.93 45.21 -17.12
CA ARG A 488 41.85 43.75 -17.38
C ARG A 488 42.77 42.92 -16.49
N PHE A 489 43.98 43.39 -16.20
CA PHE A 489 44.91 42.69 -15.28
C PHE A 489 44.40 42.76 -13.83
N PHE A 490 43.85 43.92 -13.42
CA PHE A 490 43.21 44.09 -12.10
C PHE A 490 41.85 43.37 -12.03
N PHE A 491 41.12 43.22 -13.14
CA PHE A 491 39.91 42.41 -13.23
C PHE A 491 40.29 40.95 -13.07
N SER A 492 41.33 40.43 -13.73
CA SER A 492 41.82 39.07 -13.48
C SER A 492 42.34 38.85 -12.06
N PHE A 493 42.96 39.86 -11.42
CA PHE A 493 43.54 39.72 -10.07
C PHE A 493 42.52 39.95 -8.94
N VAL A 494 41.56 40.87 -9.10
CA VAL A 494 40.53 41.19 -8.11
C VAL A 494 39.29 40.31 -8.29
N VAL A 495 38.93 39.88 -9.51
CA VAL A 495 37.93 38.81 -9.69
C VAL A 495 38.45 37.48 -9.13
N MET A 496 39.77 37.25 -9.16
CA MET A 496 40.41 36.10 -8.50
C MET A 496 40.38 36.17 -6.96
N LEU A 497 40.35 37.37 -6.36
CA LEU A 497 40.27 37.57 -4.90
C LEU A 497 38.84 37.81 -4.38
N CYS A 498 37.92 38.31 -5.21
CA CYS A 498 36.54 38.64 -4.83
C CYS A 498 35.52 37.56 -5.20
N LEU A 499 35.83 36.57 -6.05
CA LEU A 499 35.00 35.36 -6.23
C LEU A 499 35.12 34.35 -5.07
N LEU A 500 35.71 34.78 -3.96
CA LEU A 500 36.31 33.94 -2.93
C LEU A 500 35.47 33.86 -1.63
N SER A 501 34.13 33.76 -1.69
CA SER A 501 33.27 33.12 -0.66
C SER A 501 31.77 33.47 -0.69
N THR A 502 31.00 32.76 0.11
CA THR A 502 29.81 33.29 0.82
C THR A 502 28.42 33.32 0.20
N TYR A 503 28.23 32.84 -1.03
CA TYR A 503 26.94 32.18 -1.38
C TYR A 503 27.08 30.68 -1.69
N PHE A 504 28.31 30.17 -1.81
CA PHE A 504 28.62 28.79 -2.19
C PHE A 504 28.66 27.77 -1.04
N LEU A 505 28.47 28.24 0.21
CA LEU A 505 28.80 27.49 1.44
C LEU A 505 27.70 26.56 1.95
N LEU A 506 26.44 26.74 1.56
CA LEU A 506 25.31 26.12 2.27
C LEU A 506 24.99 24.68 1.81
N TYR A 507 25.17 24.37 0.53
CA TYR A 507 24.75 23.07 -0.03
C TYR A 507 25.93 22.12 -0.28
N ALA A 508 27.09 22.64 -0.70
CA ALA A 508 28.26 21.82 -0.98
C ALA A 508 28.91 21.25 0.30
N TYR A 509 28.84 21.96 1.43
CA TYR A 509 29.33 21.49 2.72
C TYR A 509 28.43 20.38 3.31
N CYS A 510 27.10 20.53 3.22
CA CYS A 510 26.15 19.48 3.63
C CYS A 510 26.28 18.21 2.77
N PHE A 511 26.51 18.34 1.46
CA PHE A 511 26.67 17.19 0.55
C PHE A 511 28.02 16.47 0.74
N TYR A 512 29.11 17.21 1.01
CA TYR A 512 30.42 16.64 1.31
C TYR A 512 30.45 15.91 2.67
N LEU A 513 29.79 16.46 3.69
CA LEU A 513 29.63 15.78 4.99
C LEU A 513 28.79 14.51 4.88
N TYR A 514 27.73 14.52 4.07
CA TYR A 514 26.92 13.34 3.80
C TYR A 514 27.77 12.20 3.19
N ILE A 515 28.52 12.45 2.12
CA ILE A 515 29.36 11.42 1.46
C ILE A 515 30.45 10.88 2.41
N LYS A 516 31.04 11.73 3.25
CA LYS A 516 32.14 11.33 4.14
C LYS A 516 31.66 10.51 5.34
N ILE A 517 30.47 10.81 5.86
CA ILE A 517 29.85 10.07 6.97
C ILE A 517 29.33 8.71 6.49
N THR A 518 28.73 8.62 5.29
CA THR A 518 28.25 7.35 4.72
C THR A 518 29.38 6.35 4.42
N LYS A 519 30.60 6.84 4.14
CA LYS A 519 31.80 5.99 3.99
C LYS A 519 32.40 5.50 5.31
N GLN A 520 32.19 6.23 6.41
CA GLN A 520 32.69 5.83 7.74
C GLN A 520 31.71 4.95 8.52
N LEU A 521 30.43 4.93 8.15
CA LEU A 521 29.43 4.02 8.74
C LEU A 521 29.35 2.65 8.04
N ASN A 522 29.95 2.51 6.85
CA ASN A 522 30.07 1.25 6.11
C ASN A 522 31.44 0.54 6.30
N GLN A 523 32.30 1.07 7.18
CA GLN A 523 33.50 0.43 7.72
C GLN A 523 33.30 0.25 9.23
#